data_AF-A0A1M4UU50-F1
#
_entry.id   AF-A0A1M4UU50-F1
#
_cell.length_a   1.000
_cell.length_b   1.000
_cell.length_c   1.000
_cell.angle_alpha   90.00
_cell.angle_beta   90.00
_cell.angle_gamma   90.00
#
_symmetry.space_group_name_H-M   'P 1'
#
loop_
_entity.id
_entity.type
_entity.pdbx_description
1 polymer ?
#
loop_
_entity_poly.entity_id
_entity_poly.type
_entity_poly.pdbx_seq_one_letter_code
_entity_poly.pdbx_strand_id
1 'polypeptide(L)'
;MFRFAVLCTLIFLSACGSKDKNSTAASTDGSGNAAFASLFQEMKPPYTLSDSGLLANKDTVRIRSEQWNQFIPDSITKNIFGATTRINYTPLASFKGKKGEQYFLVKAARENRSAALMVVAAHPDSLTAVLPFLVPDKDAASKQVTSFEGNFSVIRTVHRTLPDDSFQEGKDVFAYSELGRTFDLVMTDPLSDEKPELINPIDTLGSNYTYAGDYSRDKRNIVSVRDGRKKGLITVFIHMEAKEGTCTGEIKGDAEIVDGTTAIYRTPGDPCILTLKFGKGAVTLQEQEGCGSRRGLECSFNGTFKKKKEADTKETKRK
;
A
#
# COMPACT_ATOMS: atom_id res chain seq x y z
N MET A 1 15.45 92.98 6.00
CA MET A 1 14.29 92.23 6.50
C MET A 1 14.26 90.90 5.76
N PHE A 2 15.07 89.95 6.22
CA PHE A 2 14.60 88.79 6.98
C PHE A 2 13.64 87.87 6.19
N ARG A 3 14.28 86.95 5.46
CA ARG A 3 14.22 85.50 5.74
C ARG A 3 12.83 84.95 6.05
N PHE A 4 12.04 84.58 5.04
CA PHE A 4 10.99 83.54 5.18
C PHE A 4 10.54 82.98 3.81
N ALA A 5 11.48 82.63 2.93
CA ALA A 5 11.16 81.97 1.65
C ALA A 5 12.12 80.82 1.29
N VAL A 6 12.80 80.23 2.28
CA VAL A 6 13.76 79.10 2.10
C VAL A 6 13.46 77.92 3.06
N LEU A 7 12.30 77.91 3.74
CA LEU A 7 11.96 76.87 4.73
C LEU A 7 10.69 76.08 4.38
N CYS A 8 10.54 75.67 3.12
CA CYS A 8 9.52 74.70 2.71
C CYS A 8 10.01 73.71 1.62
N THR A 9 11.32 73.53 1.49
CA THR A 9 11.93 72.65 0.46
C THR A 9 12.98 71.71 1.05
N LEU A 10 12.84 71.33 2.33
CA LEU A 10 13.80 70.47 3.04
C LEU A 10 13.14 69.54 4.09
N ILE A 11 11.95 69.01 3.78
CA ILE A 11 11.34 67.89 4.52
C ILE A 11 10.81 66.87 3.49
N PHE A 12 11.71 66.15 2.83
CA PHE A 12 11.40 64.99 2.00
C PHE A 12 12.50 63.91 2.04
N LEU A 13 13.15 63.74 3.20
CA LEU A 13 14.13 62.67 3.42
C LEU A 13 13.90 61.97 4.76
N SER A 14 12.83 61.18 4.83
CA SER A 14 12.67 60.07 5.77
C SER A 14 11.48 59.18 5.37
N ALA A 15 11.58 58.56 4.19
CA ALA A 15 10.75 57.43 3.78
C ALA A 15 11.67 56.27 3.38
N CYS A 16 12.18 55.55 4.37
CA CYS A 16 12.83 54.25 4.16
C CYS A 16 11.74 53.19 4.09
N GLY A 17 11.56 52.61 2.91
CA GLY A 17 10.63 51.54 2.60
C GLY A 17 10.85 51.12 1.15
N SER A 18 12.08 50.72 0.82
CA SER A 18 12.49 50.32 -0.52
C SER A 18 11.74 49.06 -0.96
N LYS A 19 10.92 49.25 -2.00
CA LYS A 19 10.49 48.19 -2.91
C LYS A 19 11.72 47.71 -3.69
N ASP A 20 12.12 46.46 -3.49
CA ASP A 20 12.99 45.76 -4.43
C ASP A 20 12.14 44.95 -5.41
N LYS A 21 12.11 45.44 -6.66
CA LYS A 21 11.85 44.65 -7.86
C LYS A 21 13.20 44.40 -8.54
N ASN A 22 13.70 43.17 -8.44
CA ASN A 22 14.61 42.48 -9.35
C ASN A 22 14.61 41.02 -8.87
N SER A 23 13.97 40.06 -9.54
CA SER A 23 14.48 39.33 -10.70
C SER A 23 15.98 39.04 -10.65
N THR A 24 16.28 37.75 -10.79
CA THR A 24 17.56 37.07 -11.03
C THR A 24 18.50 36.77 -9.85
N ALA A 25 18.90 35.49 -9.87
CA ALA A 25 19.96 34.81 -9.12
C ALA A 25 19.68 34.56 -7.64
N ALA A 26 19.19 33.34 -7.38
CA ALA A 26 19.50 32.62 -6.15
C ALA A 26 20.99 32.79 -5.87
N SER A 27 21.32 33.39 -4.73
CA SER A 27 22.68 33.45 -4.21
C SER A 27 23.18 32.03 -4.01
N THR A 28 24.16 31.66 -4.83
CA THR A 28 25.13 30.61 -4.55
C THR A 28 25.73 30.91 -3.17
N ASP A 29 25.55 29.99 -2.21
CA ASP A 29 26.16 29.93 -0.85
C ASP A 29 25.16 29.69 0.29
N GLY A 30 23.87 29.53 0.01
CA GLY A 30 22.94 28.86 0.93
C GLY A 30 22.81 27.38 0.55
N SER A 31 23.01 26.45 1.50
CA SER A 31 22.70 25.03 1.27
C SER A 31 21.32 24.91 0.62
N GLY A 32 21.23 24.13 -0.46
CA GLY A 32 20.08 24.14 -1.38
C GLY A 32 18.71 23.92 -0.72
N ASN A 33 18.70 23.38 0.49
CA ASN A 33 17.50 23.04 1.24
C ASN A 33 16.89 24.18 2.04
N ALA A 34 17.65 25.22 2.45
CA ALA A 34 17.08 26.39 3.12
C ALA A 34 16.27 27.25 2.12
N ALA A 35 16.82 27.46 0.93
CA ALA A 35 16.11 28.08 -0.18
C ALA A 35 14.90 27.24 -0.63
N PHE A 36 15.02 25.91 -0.60
CA PHE A 36 13.93 24.99 -0.91
C PHE A 36 12.79 25.06 0.11
N ALA A 37 13.08 24.99 1.41
CA ALA A 37 12.07 25.07 2.46
C ALA A 37 11.29 26.39 2.41
N SER A 38 11.94 27.48 1.98
CA SER A 38 11.29 28.79 1.80
C SER A 38 10.21 28.84 0.71
N LEU A 39 10.17 27.84 -0.19
CA LEU A 39 9.13 27.73 -1.22
C LEU A 39 7.81 27.20 -0.67
N PHE A 40 7.80 26.63 0.55
CA PHE A 40 6.64 25.98 1.13
C PHE A 40 6.02 26.83 2.22
N GLN A 41 4.69 26.86 2.25
CA GLN A 41 3.97 27.36 3.41
C GLN A 41 4.05 26.33 4.55
N GLU A 42 4.61 26.72 5.69
CA GLU A 42 4.61 25.89 6.89
C GLU A 42 3.19 25.81 7.46
N MET A 43 2.71 24.58 7.67
CA MET A 43 1.38 24.25 8.16
C MET A 43 1.50 23.33 9.38
N LYS A 44 0.42 23.24 10.17
CA LYS A 44 0.32 22.32 11.30
C LYS A 44 -0.65 21.19 10.94
N PRO A 45 -0.37 19.93 11.30
CA PRO A 45 -1.37 18.88 11.25
C PRO A 45 -2.55 19.18 12.21
N PRO A 46 -3.77 18.67 11.94
CA PRO A 46 -4.12 17.86 10.79
C PRO A 46 -4.22 18.67 9.49
N TYR A 47 -3.84 18.07 8.37
CA TYR A 47 -3.98 18.64 7.02
C TYR A 47 -4.68 17.63 6.12
N THR A 48 -5.62 18.08 5.30
CA THR A 48 -6.39 17.21 4.41
C THR A 48 -6.35 17.73 2.98
N LEU A 49 -6.23 16.82 2.02
CA LEU A 49 -6.26 17.10 0.59
C LEU A 49 -7.21 16.12 -0.12
N SER A 50 -8.20 16.66 -0.83
CA SER A 50 -9.05 15.90 -1.74
C SER A 50 -8.50 15.90 -3.15
N ASP A 51 -8.92 14.92 -3.96
CA ASP A 51 -8.66 14.85 -5.40
C ASP A 51 -9.08 16.13 -6.14
N SER A 52 -10.28 16.61 -5.89
CA SER A 52 -10.85 17.85 -6.39
C SER A 52 -10.02 19.07 -5.98
N GLY A 53 -9.56 19.12 -4.73
CA GLY A 53 -8.69 20.18 -4.23
C GLY A 53 -7.32 20.18 -4.93
N LEU A 54 -6.73 19.00 -5.12
CA LEU A 54 -5.47 18.83 -5.86
C LEU A 54 -5.61 19.28 -7.32
N LEU A 55 -6.69 18.88 -7.99
CA LEU A 55 -6.94 19.21 -9.39
C LEU A 55 -7.30 20.69 -9.58
N ALA A 56 -8.04 21.29 -8.64
CA ALA A 56 -8.41 22.71 -8.66
C ALA A 56 -7.26 23.65 -8.29
N ASN A 57 -6.16 23.16 -7.72
CA ASN A 57 -5.00 23.99 -7.41
C ASN A 57 -4.35 24.57 -8.69
N LYS A 58 -4.38 25.91 -8.79
CA LYS A 58 -3.85 26.70 -9.92
C LYS A 58 -2.55 27.43 -9.59
N ASP A 59 -1.84 27.02 -8.54
CA ASP A 59 -0.58 27.66 -8.18
C ASP A 59 0.44 27.45 -9.33
N THR A 60 1.17 28.52 -9.62
CA THR A 60 2.14 28.59 -10.72
C THR A 60 3.58 28.60 -10.22
N VAL A 61 3.81 28.65 -8.89
CA VAL A 61 5.14 28.50 -8.30
C VAL A 61 5.71 27.13 -8.68
N ARG A 62 6.93 27.13 -9.20
CA ARG A 62 7.61 25.92 -9.68
C ARG A 62 8.86 25.64 -8.87
N ILE A 63 8.99 24.39 -8.45
CA ILE A 63 10.25 23.82 -7.98
C ILE A 63 11.07 23.48 -9.22
N ARG A 64 12.36 23.84 -9.23
CA ARG A 64 13.26 23.47 -10.33
C ARG A 64 13.39 21.95 -10.39
N SER A 65 12.98 21.36 -11.51
CA SER A 65 12.87 19.90 -11.67
C SER A 65 14.19 19.15 -11.49
N GLU A 66 15.33 19.78 -11.82
CA GLU A 66 16.67 19.18 -11.69
C GLU A 66 17.02 18.86 -10.24
N GLN A 67 16.63 19.72 -9.31
CA GLN A 67 16.87 19.51 -7.88
C GLN A 67 15.93 18.47 -7.28
N TRP A 68 14.80 18.18 -7.93
CA TRP A 68 13.72 17.38 -7.37
C TRP A 68 13.66 15.96 -7.96
N ASN A 69 13.94 15.80 -9.25
CA ASN A 69 13.93 14.50 -9.93
C ASN A 69 14.94 13.52 -9.32
N GLN A 70 16.08 14.00 -8.82
CA GLN A 70 17.09 13.13 -8.19
C GLN A 70 16.61 12.46 -6.90
N PHE A 71 15.54 12.95 -6.27
CA PHE A 71 15.07 12.48 -4.98
C PHE A 71 13.78 11.66 -5.05
N ILE A 72 13.11 11.63 -6.21
CA ILE A 72 11.95 10.75 -6.42
C ILE A 72 12.43 9.51 -7.16
N PRO A 73 12.26 8.31 -6.59
CA PRO A 73 12.56 7.07 -7.29
C PRO A 73 11.82 6.99 -8.63
N ASP A 74 12.53 6.57 -9.69
CA ASP A 74 11.97 6.38 -11.04
C ASP A 74 10.78 5.42 -11.05
N SER A 75 10.74 4.47 -10.09
CA SER A 75 9.60 3.57 -9.93
C SER A 75 8.31 4.32 -9.61
N ILE A 76 8.36 5.33 -8.74
CA ILE A 76 7.20 6.13 -8.35
C ILE A 76 6.74 7.03 -9.51
N THR A 77 7.67 7.72 -10.15
CA THR A 77 7.36 8.59 -11.29
C THR A 77 6.80 7.78 -12.47
N LYS A 78 7.39 6.62 -12.78
CA LYS A 78 6.94 5.73 -13.85
C LYS A 78 5.56 5.15 -13.57
N ASN A 79 5.27 4.77 -12.33
CA ASN A 79 3.96 4.23 -11.95
C ASN A 79 2.84 5.26 -12.11
N ILE A 80 3.09 6.53 -11.77
CA ILE A 80 2.08 7.60 -11.84
C ILE A 80 1.98 8.20 -13.25
N PHE A 81 3.12 8.54 -13.86
CA PHE A 81 3.22 9.36 -15.07
C PHE A 81 3.70 8.59 -16.33
N GLY A 82 4.07 7.31 -16.21
CA GLY A 82 4.66 6.54 -17.31
C GLY A 82 6.12 6.91 -17.59
N ALA A 83 6.64 6.57 -18.78
CA ALA A 83 8.04 6.81 -19.18
C ALA A 83 8.39 8.29 -19.48
N THR A 84 7.70 9.24 -18.84
CA THR A 84 7.75 10.67 -19.17
C THR A 84 8.70 11.42 -18.23
N THR A 85 9.51 12.33 -18.78
CA THR A 85 10.62 12.97 -18.05
C THR A 85 10.39 14.44 -17.64
N ARG A 86 9.26 15.06 -18.01
CA ARG A 86 8.99 16.49 -17.76
C ARG A 86 7.83 16.73 -16.81
N ILE A 87 7.99 16.39 -15.54
CA ILE A 87 6.97 16.60 -14.51
C ILE A 87 7.10 18.03 -13.95
N ASN A 88 5.99 18.73 -13.81
CA ASN A 88 5.94 20.03 -13.12
C ASN A 88 5.71 19.80 -11.64
N TYR A 89 6.51 20.46 -10.80
CA TYR A 89 6.40 20.36 -9.35
C TYR A 89 6.06 21.70 -8.73
N THR A 90 5.02 21.71 -7.91
CA THR A 90 4.47 22.89 -7.25
C THR A 90 4.39 22.64 -5.74
N PRO A 91 4.94 23.52 -4.91
CA PRO A 91 4.89 23.36 -3.46
C PRO A 91 3.45 23.48 -2.96
N LEU A 92 3.03 22.61 -2.03
CA LEU A 92 1.71 22.68 -1.40
C LEU A 92 1.80 23.08 0.07
N ALA A 93 2.58 22.36 0.86
CA ALA A 93 2.72 22.61 2.29
C ALA A 93 4.02 21.99 2.84
N SER A 94 4.50 22.49 3.97
CA SER A 94 5.52 21.82 4.77
C SER A 94 5.10 21.67 6.23
N PHE A 95 5.65 20.66 6.92
CA PHE A 95 5.34 20.36 8.32
C PHE A 95 6.62 20.01 9.06
N LYS A 96 6.74 20.51 10.30
CA LYS A 96 7.84 20.13 11.20
C LYS A 96 7.48 18.87 11.97
N GLY A 97 8.35 17.88 11.85
CA GLY A 97 8.32 16.63 12.61
C GLY A 97 8.70 16.80 14.07
N LYS A 98 8.56 15.72 14.85
CA LYS A 98 8.84 15.77 16.30
C LYS A 98 10.33 15.65 16.62
N LYS A 99 11.11 14.99 15.75
CA LYS A 99 12.54 14.71 15.98
C LYS A 99 13.45 15.47 15.02
N GLY A 100 12.95 16.55 14.42
CA GLY A 100 13.71 17.41 13.53
C GLY A 100 13.58 17.07 12.05
N GLU A 101 12.84 16.01 11.70
CA GLU A 101 12.48 15.72 10.32
C GLU A 101 11.48 16.77 9.77
N GLN A 102 11.53 17.04 8.47
CA GLN A 102 10.61 17.95 7.81
C GLN A 102 9.84 17.21 6.71
N TYR A 103 8.54 17.40 6.66
CA TYR A 103 7.66 16.84 5.64
C TYR A 103 7.33 17.91 4.62
N PHE A 104 7.44 17.60 3.35
CA PHE A 104 7.09 18.45 2.23
C PHE A 104 6.01 17.80 1.39
N LEU A 105 4.94 18.53 1.14
CA LEU A 105 3.88 18.10 0.24
C LEU A 105 4.02 18.86 -1.07
N VAL A 106 4.16 18.11 -2.17
CA VAL A 106 4.39 18.66 -3.51
C VAL A 106 3.35 18.11 -4.48
N LYS A 107 2.72 19.01 -5.24
CA LYS A 107 1.93 18.64 -6.41
C LYS A 107 2.88 18.35 -7.57
N ALA A 108 2.82 17.14 -8.09
CA ALA A 108 3.43 16.70 -9.32
C ALA A 108 2.37 16.66 -10.42
N ALA A 109 2.58 17.34 -11.53
CA ALA A 109 1.60 17.40 -12.62
C ALA A 109 2.24 17.27 -14.00
N ARG A 110 1.59 16.50 -14.86
CA ARG A 110 1.94 16.40 -16.27
C ARG A 110 0.70 16.07 -17.10
N GLU A 111 0.43 16.88 -18.13
CA GLU A 111 -0.74 16.72 -19.00
C GLU A 111 -2.02 16.61 -18.15
N ASN A 112 -2.76 15.51 -18.28
CA ASN A 112 -4.00 15.26 -17.55
C ASN A 112 -3.81 14.42 -16.28
N ARG A 113 -2.56 14.23 -15.82
CA ARG A 113 -2.26 13.50 -14.58
C ARG A 113 -1.70 14.45 -13.54
N SER A 114 -2.18 14.33 -12.32
CA SER A 114 -1.65 15.02 -11.15
C SER A 114 -1.53 14.04 -9.99
N ALA A 115 -0.59 14.26 -9.11
CA ALA A 115 -0.44 13.55 -7.85
C ALA A 115 0.10 14.51 -6.78
N ALA A 116 -0.26 14.29 -5.52
CA ALA A 116 0.44 14.88 -4.39
C ALA A 116 1.45 13.86 -3.87
N LEU A 117 2.68 14.30 -3.64
CA LEU A 117 3.77 13.50 -3.10
C LEU A 117 4.17 14.10 -1.75
N MET A 118 4.23 13.25 -0.73
CA MET A 118 4.80 13.60 0.56
C MET A 118 6.24 13.13 0.59
N VAL A 119 7.14 14.03 0.94
CA VAL A 119 8.58 13.79 0.94
C VAL A 119 9.13 14.17 2.31
N VAL A 120 9.98 13.31 2.87
CA VAL A 120 10.57 13.53 4.19
C VAL A 120 12.04 13.92 4.01
N ALA A 121 12.46 14.95 4.73
CA ALA A 121 13.85 15.32 4.89
C ALA A 121 14.26 15.13 6.36
N ALA A 122 15.09 14.12 6.65
CA ALA A 122 15.60 13.93 8.01
C ALA A 122 16.73 14.93 8.36
N HIS A 123 17.43 15.41 7.34
CA HIS A 123 18.46 16.44 7.46
C HIS A 123 18.28 17.47 6.35
N PRO A 124 18.76 18.71 6.56
CA PRO A 124 18.68 19.77 5.55
C PRO A 124 19.60 19.53 4.35
N ASP A 125 20.03 18.30 4.07
CA ASP A 125 20.76 17.91 2.85
C ASP A 125 20.34 16.52 2.31
N SER A 126 19.31 15.89 2.90
CA SER A 126 18.89 14.55 2.47
C SER A 126 17.37 14.35 2.52
N LEU A 127 16.76 14.10 1.37
CA LEU A 127 15.42 13.52 1.29
C LEU A 127 15.54 12.02 1.55
N THR A 128 14.80 11.53 2.55
CA THR A 128 14.91 10.16 3.06
C THR A 128 13.78 9.26 2.61
N ALA A 129 12.57 9.79 2.41
CA ALA A 129 11.41 9.01 1.98
C ALA A 129 10.48 9.79 1.06
N VAL A 130 9.79 9.06 0.19
CA VAL A 130 8.71 9.55 -0.66
C VAL A 130 7.49 8.64 -0.50
N LEU A 131 6.32 9.25 -0.36
CA LEU A 131 5.03 8.59 -0.37
C LEU A 131 4.11 9.28 -1.40
N PRO A 132 3.44 8.53 -2.29
CA PRO A 132 2.38 9.07 -3.15
C PRO A 132 1.14 9.53 -2.37
N PHE A 133 1.23 10.64 -1.63
CA PHE A 133 0.21 11.13 -0.69
C PHE A 133 -1.22 11.02 -1.24
N LEU A 134 -1.46 11.48 -2.47
CA LEU A 134 -2.76 11.36 -3.14
C LEU A 134 -2.54 11.18 -4.65
N VAL A 135 -3.16 10.17 -5.25
CA VAL A 135 -3.10 9.92 -6.70
C VAL A 135 -4.52 9.70 -7.23
N PRO A 136 -5.17 10.76 -7.74
CA PRO A 136 -6.51 10.65 -8.33
C PRO A 136 -6.57 9.54 -9.37
N ASP A 137 -7.57 8.68 -9.26
CA ASP A 137 -7.88 7.69 -10.29
C ASP A 137 -8.75 8.31 -11.40
N LYS A 138 -9.20 7.47 -12.33
CA LYS A 138 -10.04 7.89 -13.46
C LYS A 138 -11.52 7.52 -13.27
N ASP A 139 -11.87 6.87 -12.17
CA ASP A 139 -13.23 6.44 -11.89
C ASP A 139 -14.02 7.65 -11.37
N ALA A 140 -14.99 8.12 -12.17
CA ALA A 140 -15.83 9.25 -11.78
C ALA A 140 -16.74 8.94 -10.58
N ALA A 141 -16.93 7.65 -10.25
CA ALA A 141 -17.66 7.22 -9.08
C ALA A 141 -16.79 7.17 -7.81
N SER A 142 -15.47 7.37 -7.94
CA SER A 142 -14.55 7.44 -6.80
C SER A 142 -14.39 8.89 -6.33
N LYS A 143 -14.18 9.03 -5.02
CA LYS A 143 -13.71 10.26 -4.38
C LYS A 143 -12.59 9.90 -3.43
N GLN A 144 -11.46 10.59 -3.57
CA GLN A 144 -10.28 10.30 -2.77
C GLN A 144 -9.91 11.49 -1.88
N VAL A 145 -9.59 11.18 -0.63
CA VAL A 145 -9.13 12.15 0.37
C VAL A 145 -7.94 11.55 1.11
N THR A 146 -6.88 12.34 1.25
CA THR A 146 -5.75 11.97 2.11
C THR A 146 -5.58 13.00 3.21
N SER A 147 -5.45 12.55 4.46
CA SER A 147 -5.09 13.37 5.60
C SER A 147 -3.69 13.07 6.14
N PHE A 148 -3.06 14.09 6.69
CA PHE A 148 -1.83 14.03 7.47
C PHE A 148 -2.16 14.46 8.90
N GLU A 149 -2.05 13.53 9.84
CA GLU A 149 -2.60 13.66 11.18
C GLU A 149 -1.59 14.21 12.22
N GLY A 150 -2.08 14.60 13.39
CA GLY A 150 -1.24 15.10 14.50
C GLY A 150 -0.23 14.09 15.07
N ASN A 151 -0.45 12.79 14.80
CA ASN A 151 0.50 11.72 15.10
C ASN A 151 1.48 11.44 13.94
N PHE A 152 1.48 12.27 12.89
CA PHE A 152 2.31 12.14 11.69
C PHE A 152 1.99 10.89 10.84
N SER A 153 0.80 10.29 11.04
CA SER A 153 0.28 9.27 10.12
C SER A 153 -0.35 9.90 8.89
N VAL A 154 -0.27 9.19 7.77
CA VAL A 154 -0.94 9.54 6.52
C VAL A 154 -2.10 8.59 6.33
N ILE A 155 -3.33 9.10 6.30
CA ILE A 155 -4.53 8.30 6.10
C ILE A 155 -5.06 8.60 4.71
N ARG A 156 -5.14 7.58 3.85
CA ARG A 156 -5.80 7.67 2.55
C ARG A 156 -7.16 7.02 2.65
N THR A 157 -8.19 7.73 2.22
CA THR A 157 -9.56 7.22 2.13
C THR A 157 -10.04 7.33 0.70
N VAL A 158 -10.64 6.26 0.20
CA VAL A 158 -11.32 6.21 -1.08
C VAL A 158 -12.77 5.88 -0.81
N HIS A 159 -13.69 6.74 -1.24
CA HIS A 159 -15.11 6.44 -1.28
C HIS A 159 -15.49 6.10 -2.71
N ARG A 160 -16.24 5.03 -2.92
CA ARG A 160 -16.78 4.65 -4.23
C ARG A 160 -18.29 4.55 -4.16
N THR A 161 -18.99 5.32 -5.00
CA THR A 161 -20.43 5.19 -5.16
C THR A 161 -20.75 4.03 -6.08
N LEU A 162 -21.64 3.14 -5.65
CA LEU A 162 -22.12 1.99 -6.41
C LEU A 162 -23.34 2.39 -7.26
N PRO A 163 -23.73 1.58 -8.28
CA PRO A 163 -24.88 1.89 -9.13
C PRO A 163 -26.23 1.98 -8.40
N ASP A 164 -26.31 1.44 -7.19
CA ASP A 164 -27.49 1.49 -6.30
C ASP A 164 -27.46 2.67 -5.31
N ASP A 165 -26.59 3.66 -5.55
CA ASP A 165 -26.33 4.83 -4.71
C ASP A 165 -25.79 4.54 -3.30
N SER A 166 -25.47 3.27 -2.99
CA SER A 166 -24.68 2.95 -1.80
C SER A 166 -23.20 3.33 -1.99
N PHE A 167 -22.42 3.39 -0.92
CA PHE A 167 -20.99 3.68 -1.00
C PHE A 167 -20.14 2.62 -0.31
N GLN A 168 -18.98 2.35 -0.90
CA GLN A 168 -17.89 1.59 -0.29
C GLN A 168 -16.79 2.53 0.16
N GLU A 169 -16.10 2.18 1.24
CA GLU A 169 -14.96 2.92 1.75
C GLU A 169 -13.75 1.99 1.83
N GLY A 170 -12.63 2.44 1.29
CA GLY A 170 -11.32 1.83 1.50
C GLY A 170 -10.40 2.81 2.21
N LYS A 171 -9.54 2.31 3.09
CA LYS A 171 -8.69 3.12 3.95
C LYS A 171 -7.30 2.50 4.12
N ASP A 172 -6.26 3.25 3.78
CA ASP A 172 -4.88 2.88 4.08
C ASP A 172 -4.26 3.87 5.07
N VAL A 173 -3.53 3.37 6.06
CA VAL A 173 -2.80 4.18 7.05
C VAL A 173 -1.32 3.90 6.94
N PHE A 174 -0.54 4.94 6.68
CA PHE A 174 0.91 4.88 6.60
C PHE A 174 1.55 5.63 7.77
N ALA A 175 2.67 5.10 8.26
CA ALA A 175 3.53 5.80 9.22
C ALA A 175 4.96 5.87 8.69
N TYR A 176 5.64 6.98 8.94
CA TYR A 176 7.05 7.11 8.59
C TYR A 176 7.93 6.32 9.57
N SER A 177 8.78 5.46 9.03
CA SER A 177 9.78 4.68 9.75
C SER A 177 11.15 5.30 9.57
N GLU A 178 11.69 5.88 10.65
CA GLU A 178 13.02 6.51 10.64
C GLU A 178 14.15 5.53 10.33
N LEU A 179 14.04 4.29 10.85
CA LEU A 179 15.03 3.23 10.63
C LEU A 179 15.02 2.74 9.17
N GLY A 180 13.83 2.51 8.63
CA GLY A 180 13.66 2.08 7.23
C GLY A 180 13.85 3.22 6.23
N ARG A 181 13.71 4.47 6.66
CA ARG A 181 13.56 5.66 5.80
C ARG A 181 12.46 5.45 4.76
N THR A 182 11.36 4.84 5.19
CA THR A 182 10.20 4.46 4.36
C THR A 182 8.91 4.89 5.05
N PHE A 183 7.83 4.90 4.28
CA PHE A 183 6.49 4.88 4.85
C PHE A 183 6.00 3.44 4.85
N ASP A 184 5.70 2.93 6.04
CA ASP A 184 5.22 1.57 6.23
C ASP A 184 3.69 1.61 6.26
N LEU A 185 3.05 0.68 5.54
CA LEU A 185 1.61 0.46 5.63
C LEU A 185 1.30 -0.21 6.97
N VAL A 186 0.60 0.51 7.85
CA VAL A 186 0.28 0.06 9.21
C VAL A 186 -1.11 -0.56 9.27
N MET A 187 -2.03 -0.11 8.41
CA MET A 187 -3.41 -0.58 8.36
C MET A 187 -3.94 -0.46 6.94
N THR A 188 -4.72 -1.44 6.51
CA THR A 188 -5.46 -1.41 5.24
C THR A 188 -6.84 -2.00 5.46
N ASP A 189 -7.86 -1.20 5.18
CA ASP A 189 -9.24 -1.62 5.04
C ASP A 189 -9.54 -1.53 3.52
N PRO A 190 -9.64 -2.66 2.81
CA PRO A 190 -9.79 -2.63 1.35
C PRO A 190 -11.16 -2.05 0.94
N LEU A 191 -11.21 -1.40 -0.23
CA LEU A 191 -12.43 -0.81 -0.80
C LEU A 191 -13.54 -1.84 -1.08
N SER A 192 -13.22 -3.14 -1.08
CA SER A 192 -14.17 -4.21 -1.32
C SER A 192 -13.99 -5.32 -0.28
N ASP A 193 -15.10 -5.86 0.21
CA ASP A 193 -15.16 -7.10 0.99
C ASP A 193 -14.85 -8.37 0.15
N GLU A 194 -14.51 -8.22 -1.15
CA GLU A 194 -13.99 -9.32 -1.94
C GLU A 194 -12.65 -9.81 -1.36
N LYS A 195 -12.77 -10.84 -0.51
CA LYS A 195 -11.61 -11.49 0.09
C LYS A 195 -10.67 -11.97 -1.01
N PRO A 196 -9.36 -11.68 -0.90
CA PRO A 196 -8.38 -12.10 -1.90
C PRO A 196 -8.50 -13.60 -2.15
N GLU A 197 -8.39 -14.01 -3.42
CA GLU A 197 -8.50 -15.41 -3.83
C GLU A 197 -7.52 -16.28 -3.04
N LEU A 198 -7.99 -17.45 -2.59
CA LEU A 198 -7.17 -18.37 -1.79
C LEU A 198 -6.11 -19.01 -2.69
N ILE A 199 -4.84 -18.70 -2.43
CA ILE A 199 -3.69 -19.26 -3.15
C ILE A 199 -3.28 -20.58 -2.49
N ASN A 200 -3.21 -21.66 -3.28
CA ASN A 200 -2.70 -22.95 -2.84
C ASN A 200 -1.16 -23.01 -3.02
N PRO A 201 -0.35 -23.00 -1.94
CA PRO A 201 1.11 -22.88 -2.03
C PRO A 201 1.83 -24.17 -2.46
N ILE A 202 1.09 -25.23 -2.79
CA ILE A 202 1.65 -26.49 -3.29
C ILE A 202 1.04 -26.88 -4.65
N ASP A 203 0.30 -25.98 -5.28
CA ASP A 203 -0.36 -26.23 -6.57
C ASP A 203 0.62 -26.67 -7.67
N THR A 204 1.84 -26.14 -7.67
CA THR A 204 2.91 -26.47 -8.63
C THR A 204 3.65 -27.80 -8.35
N LEU A 205 3.39 -28.47 -7.22
CA LEU A 205 4.07 -29.74 -6.90
C LEU A 205 3.50 -30.91 -7.71
N GLY A 206 4.27 -31.99 -7.82
CA GLY A 206 3.87 -33.20 -8.56
C GLY A 206 2.60 -33.87 -8.00
N SER A 207 1.84 -34.52 -8.88
CA SER A 207 0.54 -35.14 -8.58
C SER A 207 0.42 -36.57 -9.12
N ASN A 208 1.48 -37.35 -9.04
CA ASN A 208 1.54 -38.72 -9.58
C ASN A 208 0.89 -39.76 -8.66
N TYR A 209 0.78 -39.48 -7.36
CA TYR A 209 0.09 -40.35 -6.41
C TYR A 209 -1.40 -40.49 -6.75
N THR A 210 -1.98 -41.69 -6.57
CA THR A 210 -3.37 -42.02 -6.95
C THR A 210 -4.41 -41.03 -6.43
N TYR A 211 -4.24 -40.53 -5.21
CA TYR A 211 -5.15 -39.57 -4.57
C TYR A 211 -4.61 -38.13 -4.56
N ALA A 212 -3.54 -37.84 -5.30
CA ALA A 212 -3.13 -36.46 -5.51
C ALA A 212 -4.20 -35.67 -6.27
N GLY A 213 -4.24 -34.37 -5.99
CA GLY A 213 -5.17 -33.43 -6.58
C GLY A 213 -5.73 -32.44 -5.56
N ASP A 214 -6.57 -31.54 -6.05
CA ASP A 214 -7.24 -30.54 -5.23
C ASP A 214 -8.65 -31.00 -4.90
N TYR A 215 -8.99 -30.95 -3.63
CA TYR A 215 -10.30 -31.27 -3.10
C TYR A 215 -10.88 -29.99 -2.51
N SER A 216 -12.18 -29.78 -2.69
CA SER A 216 -12.86 -28.61 -2.13
C SER A 216 -14.27 -28.92 -1.68
N ARG A 217 -14.68 -28.21 -0.65
CA ARG A 217 -16.10 -28.04 -0.31
C ARG A 217 -16.66 -26.78 -0.99
N ASP A 218 -15.87 -25.71 -1.02
CA ASP A 218 -16.16 -24.43 -1.64
C ASP A 218 -14.85 -23.70 -1.99
N LYS A 219 -14.91 -22.43 -2.43
CA LYS A 219 -13.74 -21.63 -2.85
C LYS A 219 -12.75 -21.33 -1.70
N ARG A 220 -13.17 -21.46 -0.44
CA ARG A 220 -12.42 -21.08 0.77
C ARG A 220 -12.13 -22.27 1.68
N ASN A 221 -12.53 -23.48 1.28
CA ASN A 221 -12.34 -24.70 2.03
C ASN A 221 -11.77 -25.77 1.11
N ILE A 222 -10.43 -25.87 1.11
CA ILE A 222 -9.68 -26.73 0.21
C ILE A 222 -8.75 -27.67 0.96
N VAL A 223 -8.54 -28.84 0.36
CA VAL A 223 -7.51 -29.81 0.73
C VAL A 223 -6.75 -30.14 -0.54
N SER A 224 -5.51 -29.74 -0.62
CA SER A 224 -4.62 -30.04 -1.74
C SER A 224 -3.67 -31.14 -1.31
N VAL A 225 -3.57 -32.18 -2.15
CA VAL A 225 -2.69 -33.33 -1.93
C VAL A 225 -1.73 -33.45 -3.09
N ARG A 226 -0.45 -33.59 -2.78
CA ARG A 226 0.65 -33.66 -3.73
C ARG A 226 1.64 -34.76 -3.33
N ASP A 227 2.50 -35.11 -4.27
CA ASP A 227 3.56 -36.08 -4.05
C ASP A 227 4.49 -35.60 -2.94
N GLY A 228 4.76 -36.48 -1.96
CA GLY A 228 5.71 -36.19 -0.90
C GLY A 228 7.15 -36.33 -1.38
N ARG A 229 8.09 -35.83 -0.56
CA ARG A 229 9.54 -35.87 -0.86
C ARG A 229 10.12 -37.28 -0.94
N LYS A 230 9.44 -38.27 -0.36
CA LYS A 230 9.87 -39.67 -0.29
C LYS A 230 8.67 -40.59 -0.47
N LYS A 231 8.94 -41.82 -0.90
CA LYS A 231 7.92 -42.88 -0.99
C LYS A 231 7.26 -43.10 0.38
N GLY A 232 5.94 -43.24 0.40
CA GLY A 232 5.16 -43.38 1.63
C GLY A 232 4.72 -42.05 2.26
N LEU A 233 5.15 -40.90 1.71
CA LEU A 233 4.70 -39.58 2.14
C LEU A 233 3.90 -38.88 1.03
N ILE A 234 2.94 -38.07 1.44
CA ILE A 234 2.27 -37.06 0.63
C ILE A 234 2.46 -35.70 1.27
N THR A 235 2.51 -34.64 0.47
CA THR A 235 2.47 -33.26 0.98
C THR A 235 1.05 -32.73 0.88
N VAL A 236 0.55 -32.17 1.98
CA VAL A 236 -0.81 -31.64 2.09
C VAL A 236 -0.81 -30.16 2.39
N PHE A 237 -1.79 -29.47 1.82
CA PHE A 237 -2.19 -28.13 2.20
C PHE A 237 -3.68 -28.13 2.47
N ILE A 238 -4.09 -27.70 3.66
CA ILE A 238 -5.47 -27.67 4.11
C ILE A 238 -5.74 -26.25 4.53
N HIS A 239 -6.70 -25.61 3.92
CA HIS A 239 -7.17 -24.30 4.32
C HIS A 239 -8.68 -24.37 4.51
N MET A 240 -9.13 -23.81 5.62
CA MET A 240 -10.54 -23.71 5.90
C MET A 240 -10.94 -22.37 6.49
N GLU A 241 -12.16 -22.02 6.14
CA GLU A 241 -12.82 -20.81 6.57
C GLU A 241 -14.27 -21.14 6.95
N ALA A 242 -14.64 -20.75 8.17
CA ALA A 242 -15.99 -20.83 8.70
C ALA A 242 -16.44 -19.46 9.20
N LYS A 243 -17.77 -19.30 9.39
CA LYS A 243 -18.38 -18.07 9.94
C LYS A 243 -17.87 -16.79 9.26
N GLU A 244 -17.91 -16.77 7.93
CA GLU A 244 -17.51 -15.60 7.13
C GLU A 244 -16.09 -15.10 7.45
N GLY A 245 -15.15 -16.00 7.74
CA GLY A 245 -13.73 -15.69 7.94
C GLY A 245 -13.34 -15.30 9.35
N THR A 246 -14.29 -15.21 10.28
CA THR A 246 -13.99 -15.04 11.71
C THR A 246 -13.29 -16.27 12.31
N CYS A 247 -13.36 -17.41 11.62
CA CYS A 247 -12.68 -18.62 12.02
C CYS A 247 -11.95 -19.26 10.83
N THR A 248 -10.62 -19.24 10.89
CA THR A 248 -9.73 -19.79 9.85
C THR A 248 -8.84 -20.89 10.43
N GLY A 249 -8.48 -21.87 9.61
CA GLY A 249 -7.51 -22.89 9.97
C GLY A 249 -6.65 -23.27 8.77
N GLU A 250 -5.35 -23.45 9.01
CA GLU A 250 -4.40 -23.81 7.95
C GLU A 250 -3.38 -24.85 8.42
N ILE A 251 -3.17 -25.88 7.59
CA ILE A 251 -2.15 -26.90 7.77
C ILE A 251 -1.39 -27.06 6.47
N LYS A 252 -0.06 -27.00 6.54
CA LYS A 252 0.85 -27.36 5.45
C LYS A 252 1.93 -28.29 5.98
N GLY A 253 2.11 -29.45 5.36
CA GLY A 253 3.20 -30.35 5.71
C GLY A 253 3.04 -31.74 5.12
N ASP A 254 3.84 -32.68 5.62
CA ASP A 254 3.84 -34.05 5.13
C ASP A 254 2.88 -34.94 5.95
N ALA A 255 2.17 -35.83 5.27
CA ALA A 255 1.36 -36.88 5.86
C ALA A 255 1.87 -38.25 5.42
N GLU A 256 1.90 -39.20 6.35
CA GLU A 256 2.36 -40.56 6.12
C GLU A 256 1.22 -41.44 5.62
N ILE A 257 1.41 -42.14 4.51
CA ILE A 257 0.47 -43.12 3.98
C ILE A 257 0.56 -44.37 4.86
N VAL A 258 -0.48 -44.63 5.65
CA VAL A 258 -0.52 -45.79 6.56
C VAL A 258 -1.22 -47.00 5.94
N ASP A 259 -2.11 -46.78 4.98
CA ASP A 259 -2.71 -47.83 4.15
C ASP A 259 -3.12 -47.28 2.77
N GLY A 260 -3.67 -48.12 1.90
CA GLY A 260 -4.02 -47.74 0.53
C GLY A 260 -5.07 -46.63 0.37
N THR A 261 -5.73 -46.20 1.45
CA THR A 261 -6.75 -45.14 1.46
C THR A 261 -6.60 -44.16 2.62
N THR A 262 -5.62 -44.34 3.50
CA THR A 262 -5.48 -43.53 4.71
C THR A 262 -4.10 -42.92 4.79
N ALA A 263 -4.05 -41.62 5.08
CA ALA A 263 -2.82 -40.93 5.46
C ALA A 263 -2.99 -40.19 6.79
N ILE A 264 -1.91 -40.09 7.57
CA ILE A 264 -1.90 -39.42 8.86
C ILE A 264 -0.91 -38.26 8.81
N TYR A 265 -1.41 -37.05 9.03
CA TYR A 265 -0.59 -35.88 9.29
C TYR A 265 -0.26 -35.82 10.78
N ARG A 266 1.03 -35.75 11.09
CA ARG A 266 1.56 -35.54 12.43
C ARG A 266 2.95 -34.92 12.33
N THR A 267 3.21 -33.87 13.12
CA THR A 267 4.53 -33.25 13.21
C THR A 267 5.14 -33.51 14.59
N PRO A 268 6.41 -33.91 14.70
CA PRO A 268 7.07 -34.05 16.00
C PRO A 268 7.00 -32.76 16.81
N GLY A 269 6.53 -32.85 18.06
CA GLY A 269 6.36 -31.68 18.94
C GLY A 269 5.05 -30.90 18.75
N ASP A 270 4.22 -31.26 17.77
CA ASP A 270 2.88 -30.71 17.58
C ASP A 270 1.82 -31.75 18.02
N PRO A 271 0.91 -31.44 18.96
CA PRO A 271 -0.15 -32.36 19.37
C PRO A 271 -1.21 -32.58 18.28
N CYS A 272 -1.21 -31.80 17.19
CA CYS A 272 -2.19 -31.96 16.10
C CYS A 272 -1.96 -33.27 15.33
N ILE A 273 -2.95 -34.16 15.40
CA ILE A 273 -3.04 -35.39 14.59
C ILE A 273 -4.29 -35.32 13.73
N LEU A 274 -4.09 -35.38 12.42
CA LEU A 274 -5.17 -35.32 11.43
C LEU A 274 -5.11 -36.53 10.50
N THR A 275 -6.21 -37.27 10.42
CA THR A 275 -6.35 -38.41 9.51
C THR A 275 -7.05 -37.97 8.23
N LEU A 276 -6.48 -38.32 7.08
CA LEU A 276 -7.05 -38.16 5.75
C LEU A 276 -7.51 -39.52 5.25
N LYS A 277 -8.82 -39.67 5.02
CA LYS A 277 -9.43 -40.88 4.44
C LYS A 277 -9.87 -40.62 3.01
N PHE A 278 -9.21 -41.26 2.07
CA PHE A 278 -9.49 -41.17 0.65
C PHE A 278 -10.59 -42.15 0.25
N GLY A 279 -11.60 -41.64 -0.46
CA GLY A 279 -12.68 -42.41 -1.04
C GLY A 279 -12.83 -42.14 -2.54
N LYS A 280 -13.99 -42.52 -3.10
CA LYS A 280 -14.27 -42.33 -4.52
C LYS A 280 -14.43 -40.84 -4.86
N GLY A 281 -13.32 -40.21 -5.24
CA GLY A 281 -13.27 -38.80 -5.63
C GLY A 281 -13.49 -37.82 -4.48
N ALA A 282 -13.17 -38.21 -3.24
CA ALA A 282 -13.28 -37.34 -2.08
C ALA A 282 -12.22 -37.68 -1.03
N VAL A 283 -11.90 -36.70 -0.19
CA VAL A 283 -11.09 -36.89 1.02
C VAL A 283 -11.91 -36.44 2.23
N THR A 284 -11.91 -37.28 3.27
CA THR A 284 -12.51 -36.96 4.56
C THR A 284 -11.41 -36.70 5.57
N LEU A 285 -11.43 -35.53 6.18
CA LEU A 285 -10.54 -35.14 7.26
C LEU A 285 -11.17 -35.52 8.60
N GLN A 286 -10.36 -36.09 9.50
CA GLN A 286 -10.75 -36.41 10.87
C GLN A 286 -9.68 -35.95 11.85
N GLU A 287 -9.99 -34.93 12.64
CA GLU A 287 -9.18 -34.49 13.78
C GLU A 287 -9.21 -35.57 14.86
N GLN A 288 -8.05 -36.14 15.17
CA GLN A 288 -7.94 -37.12 16.25
C GLN A 288 -7.57 -36.43 17.56
N GLU A 289 -6.61 -35.51 17.51
CA GLU A 289 -6.06 -34.86 18.71
C GLU A 289 -5.49 -33.48 18.37
N GLY A 290 -5.57 -32.54 19.33
CA GLY A 290 -4.64 -31.41 19.45
C GLY A 290 -4.62 -30.32 18.37
N CYS A 291 -5.48 -30.37 17.34
CA CYS A 291 -5.41 -29.41 16.21
C CYS A 291 -5.96 -28.01 16.50
N GLY A 292 -6.42 -27.71 17.72
CA GLY A 292 -6.95 -26.40 18.10
C GLY A 292 -5.96 -25.24 17.97
N SER A 293 -4.65 -25.49 17.96
CA SER A 293 -3.63 -24.46 17.71
C SER A 293 -3.50 -24.07 16.24
N ARG A 294 -4.04 -24.87 15.32
CA ARG A 294 -3.96 -24.70 13.86
C ARG A 294 -5.20 -24.04 13.27
N ARG A 295 -6.17 -23.67 14.11
CA ARG A 295 -7.45 -23.07 13.73
C ARG A 295 -8.04 -22.22 14.86
N GLY A 296 -9.05 -21.41 14.57
CA GLY A 296 -9.85 -20.75 15.62
C GLY A 296 -10.55 -21.76 16.55
N LEU A 297 -10.85 -21.34 17.79
CA LEU A 297 -11.47 -22.18 18.83
C LEU A 297 -12.78 -22.84 18.38
N GLU A 298 -13.53 -22.19 17.49
CA GLU A 298 -14.84 -22.63 17.02
C GLU A 298 -14.83 -23.36 15.67
N CYS A 299 -13.65 -23.61 15.10
CA CYS A 299 -13.51 -24.33 13.83
C CYS A 299 -13.31 -25.83 14.05
N SER A 300 -13.36 -26.64 12.99
CA SER A 300 -12.82 -28.00 13.01
C SER A 300 -12.42 -28.41 11.61
N PHE A 301 -11.26 -29.06 11.47
CA PHE A 301 -10.81 -29.69 10.23
C PHE A 301 -11.73 -30.84 9.77
N ASN A 302 -12.61 -31.34 10.64
CA ASN A 302 -13.54 -32.41 10.32
C ASN A 302 -14.45 -32.06 9.13
N GLY A 303 -14.46 -32.93 8.12
CA GLY A 303 -15.34 -32.75 6.97
C GLY A 303 -14.92 -33.57 5.74
N THR A 304 -15.78 -33.55 4.73
CA THR A 304 -15.52 -34.24 3.45
C THR A 304 -15.42 -33.24 2.31
N PHE A 305 -14.37 -33.38 1.50
CA PHE A 305 -14.02 -32.50 0.40
C PHE A 305 -14.03 -33.30 -0.90
N LYS A 306 -14.71 -32.79 -1.93
CA LYS A 306 -14.83 -33.48 -3.23
C LYS A 306 -13.66 -33.09 -4.12
N LYS A 307 -13.11 -34.07 -4.86
CA LYS A 307 -12.03 -33.83 -5.82
C LYS A 307 -12.55 -32.88 -6.91
N LYS A 308 -11.81 -31.79 -7.14
CA LYS A 308 -12.07 -30.89 -8.27
C LYS A 308 -11.80 -31.65 -9.56
N LYS A 309 -12.67 -31.46 -10.55
CA LYS A 309 -12.37 -31.89 -11.91
C LYS A 309 -11.23 -31.01 -12.43
N GLU A 310 -10.21 -31.62 -13.00
CA GLU A 310 -9.16 -30.88 -13.70
C GLU A 310 -9.82 -30.06 -14.81
N ALA A 311 -9.52 -28.77 -14.86
CA ALA A 311 -9.93 -27.93 -15.98
C ALA A 311 -9.03 -28.30 -17.17
N ASP A 312 -9.63 -28.69 -18.28
CA ASP A 312 -8.89 -28.92 -19.53
C ASP A 312 -8.03 -27.70 -19.83
N THR A 313 -6.72 -27.90 -19.84
CA THR A 313 -5.77 -26.86 -20.22
C THR A 313 -6.04 -26.53 -21.68
N LYS A 314 -6.74 -25.42 -21.95
CA LYS A 314 -6.82 -24.85 -23.29
C LYS A 314 -5.42 -24.39 -23.68
N GLU A 315 -4.72 -25.28 -24.37
CA GLU A 315 -3.48 -25.00 -25.07
C GLU A 315 -3.68 -23.76 -25.95
N THR A 316 -3.18 -22.63 -25.48
CA THR A 316 -3.24 -21.38 -26.23
C THR A 316 -2.21 -21.51 -27.33
N LYS A 317 -2.65 -21.93 -28.52
CA LYS A 317 -1.81 -21.92 -29.73
C LYS A 317 -1.23 -20.51 -29.91
N ARG A 318 0.09 -20.38 -29.73
CA ARG A 318 0.84 -19.22 -30.19
C ARG A 318 0.63 -19.09 -31.70
N LYS A 319 0.10 -17.95 -32.13
CA LYS A 319 0.27 -17.42 -33.50
C LYS A 319 1.41 -16.41 -33.47
#